data_AF-A0A918UER0-F1
#
_entry.id   AF-A0A918UER0-F1
#
_cell.length_a   1.000
_cell.length_b   1.000
_cell.length_c   1.000
_cell.angle_alpha   90.00
_cell.angle_beta   90.00
_cell.angle_gamma   90.00
#
_symmetry.space_group_name_H-M   'P 1'
#
loop_
_entity.id
_entity.type
_entity.pdbx_description
1 polymer ?
#
loop_
_entity_poly.entity_id
_entity_poly.type
_entity_poly.pdbx_seq_one_letter_code
_entity_poly.pdbx_strand_id
1 'polypeptide(L)'
;MIRLACALGASMLLLMAIILASPEQAIAEGGYPLVATQPPAVADVMQSGVLIVVSKASQRMFVFKDGQPWQTSPVSTGRRGHSTPAGVFPILQKAVRHRSNLYSNAPMPYMQRLTWRGVAIHAGHLPGYPASHGCIRLPLAFARALYGLTRASTTTVVVTNEPVFSHMDAGTLALNTPVPQPAVPFRTPVRPQLAQAQVPAPVPAPVYAPPPRAVGPTQTIQLAAAVSPAEADAHWASLISQHPALGDFEKQVVPAIVGSRRFYRLRASAPDAFAFCSSLRRAGEDCFNVG
;
A
#
# COMPACT_ATOMS: atom_id res chain seq x y z
N MET A 1 -55.13 -46.17 46.11
CA MET A 1 -55.23 -44.86 46.82
C MET A 1 -53.81 -44.46 47.20
N ILE A 2 -53.25 -43.39 46.61
CA ILE A 2 -53.02 -42.09 47.29
C ILE A 2 -52.01 -42.32 48.44
N ARG A 3 -50.77 -41.80 48.53
CA ARG A 3 -50.08 -40.56 48.13
C ARG A 3 -48.59 -40.81 48.45
N LEU A 4 -47.60 -40.38 47.67
CA LEU A 4 -47.07 -39.01 47.52
C LEU A 4 -46.13 -38.56 48.68
N ALA A 5 -44.94 -38.08 48.26
CA ALA A 5 -44.02 -37.16 48.95
C ALA A 5 -43.21 -37.76 50.13
N CYS A 6 -41.99 -37.32 50.46
CA CYS A 6 -41.19 -36.12 50.17
C CYS A 6 -39.71 -36.54 50.42
N ALA A 7 -38.74 -36.20 49.57
CA ALA A 7 -37.90 -34.98 49.65
C ALA A 7 -36.91 -35.04 50.85
N LEU A 8 -35.61 -34.71 50.82
CA LEU A 8 -34.73 -33.90 49.98
C LEU A 8 -33.28 -34.40 50.20
N GLY A 9 -32.39 -34.36 49.21
CA GLY A 9 -31.41 -33.26 49.09
C GLY A 9 -30.01 -33.90 48.99
N ALA A 10 -29.02 -33.41 48.26
CA ALA A 10 -28.85 -32.17 47.53
C ALA A 10 -27.88 -32.48 46.38
N SER A 11 -28.17 -32.00 45.17
CA SER A 11 -27.16 -31.96 44.10
C SER A 11 -27.05 -30.53 43.61
N MET A 12 -25.93 -29.94 43.98
CA MET A 12 -25.54 -28.55 43.73
C MET A 12 -25.27 -28.39 42.24
N LEU A 13 -26.29 -27.95 41.48
CA LEU A 13 -26.08 -27.48 40.12
C LEU A 13 -25.37 -26.11 40.16
N LEU A 14 -24.06 -26.15 39.94
CA LEU A 14 -23.26 -24.98 39.62
C LEU A 14 -23.67 -24.50 38.22
N LEU A 15 -24.48 -23.44 38.14
CA LEU A 15 -24.68 -22.72 36.88
C LEU A 15 -23.34 -22.09 36.47
N MET A 16 -22.63 -22.71 35.53
CA MET A 16 -21.62 -22.00 34.76
C MET A 16 -22.33 -21.08 33.78
N ALA A 17 -22.46 -19.81 34.15
CA ALA A 17 -22.78 -18.76 33.20
C ALA A 17 -21.64 -18.67 32.17
N ILE A 18 -21.87 -19.21 30.98
CA ILE A 18 -21.01 -18.97 29.82
C ILE A 18 -21.24 -17.52 29.42
N ILE A 19 -20.36 -16.63 29.89
CA ILE A 19 -20.28 -15.26 29.38
C ILE A 19 -19.71 -15.36 27.96
N LEU A 20 -20.59 -15.37 26.96
CA LEU A 20 -20.22 -15.12 25.57
C LEU A 20 -19.78 -13.65 25.48
N ALA A 21 -18.49 -13.40 25.68
CA ALA A 21 -17.89 -12.12 25.34
C ALA A 21 -18.06 -11.92 23.83
N SER A 22 -18.86 -10.92 23.47
CA SER A 22 -19.11 -10.50 22.09
C SER A 22 -17.79 -10.01 21.46
N PRO A 23 -17.59 -10.18 20.13
CA PRO A 23 -16.31 -9.88 19.47
C PRO A 23 -16.00 -8.37 19.35
N GLU A 24 -16.75 -7.50 20.04
CA GLU A 24 -16.69 -6.04 19.89
C GLU A 24 -15.76 -5.35 20.91
N GLN A 25 -15.12 -6.07 21.82
CA GLN A 25 -14.32 -5.46 22.91
C GLN A 25 -12.79 -5.63 22.77
N ALA A 26 -12.27 -5.56 21.55
CA ALA A 26 -10.83 -5.42 21.31
C ALA A 26 -10.53 -4.25 20.36
N ILE A 27 -10.94 -3.04 20.77
CA ILE A 27 -10.42 -1.78 20.21
C ILE A 27 -9.91 -0.93 21.38
N ALA A 28 -8.75 -1.29 21.89
CA ALA A 28 -7.92 -0.40 22.70
C ALA A 28 -6.47 -0.84 22.48
N GLU A 29 -5.57 0.15 22.38
CA GLU A 29 -4.14 0.05 22.05
C GLU A 29 -3.82 -0.01 20.54
N GLY A 30 -3.28 1.11 20.05
CA GLY A 30 -2.92 1.36 18.65
C GLY A 30 -1.77 0.49 18.12
N GLY A 31 -2.03 -0.78 17.88
CA GLY A 31 -1.25 -1.64 17.00
C GLY A 31 -2.05 -1.95 15.73
N TYR A 32 -1.54 -1.59 14.56
CA TYR A 32 -2.05 -2.20 13.32
C TYR A 32 -1.77 -3.71 13.41
N PRO A 33 -2.79 -4.59 13.36
CA PRO A 33 -2.53 -6.02 13.45
C PRO A 33 -1.63 -6.44 12.29
N LEU A 34 -0.44 -6.96 12.61
CA LEU A 34 0.43 -7.69 11.70
C LEU A 34 -0.19 -9.07 11.40
N VAL A 35 -1.41 -9.09 10.87
CA VAL A 35 -1.91 -10.26 10.17
C VAL A 35 -1.69 -9.94 8.70
N ALA A 36 -0.63 -10.51 8.12
CA ALA A 36 -0.60 -10.68 6.67
C ALA A 36 -1.84 -11.53 6.33
N THR A 37 -2.92 -10.91 5.90
CA THR A 37 -4.10 -11.65 5.43
C THR A 37 -3.65 -12.38 4.19
N GLN A 38 -3.30 -13.65 4.34
CA GLN A 38 -2.94 -14.51 3.22
C GLN A 38 -4.11 -14.51 2.22
N PRO A 39 -3.87 -14.38 0.90
CA PRO A 39 -4.94 -14.53 -0.06
C PRO A 39 -5.59 -15.91 0.09
N PRO A 40 -6.92 -16.01 -0.01
CA PRO A 40 -7.60 -17.30 -0.16
C PRO A 40 -6.97 -18.12 -1.29
N ALA A 41 -6.96 -19.45 -1.15
CA ALA A 41 -6.39 -20.30 -2.18
C ALA A 41 -7.12 -20.10 -3.50
N VAL A 42 -6.38 -20.14 -4.61
CA VAL A 42 -6.97 -19.95 -5.94
C VAL A 42 -8.06 -21.00 -6.23
N ALA A 43 -7.84 -22.25 -5.82
CA ALA A 43 -8.83 -23.31 -5.99
C ALA A 43 -10.16 -22.99 -5.28
N ASP A 44 -10.10 -22.45 -4.06
CA ASP A 44 -11.30 -22.14 -3.26
C ASP A 44 -12.11 -21.00 -3.90
N VAL A 45 -11.45 -19.89 -4.26
CA VAL A 45 -12.15 -18.75 -4.87
C VAL A 45 -12.64 -19.05 -6.30
N MET A 46 -12.06 -20.06 -6.95
CA MET A 46 -12.54 -20.55 -8.24
C MET A 46 -13.79 -21.42 -8.09
N GLN A 47 -14.09 -21.98 -6.92
CA GLN A 47 -15.36 -22.68 -6.68
C GLN A 47 -16.46 -21.69 -6.30
N SER A 48 -16.15 -20.79 -5.37
CA SER A 48 -17.10 -19.79 -4.88
C SER A 48 -16.34 -18.55 -4.40
N GLY A 49 -16.47 -17.44 -5.11
CA GLY A 49 -15.67 -16.25 -4.85
C GLY A 49 -15.28 -15.47 -6.11
N VAL A 50 -14.27 -14.60 -5.95
CA VAL A 50 -13.78 -13.75 -7.03
C VAL A 50 -12.29 -13.94 -7.17
N LEU A 51 -11.87 -14.31 -8.37
CA LEU A 51 -10.47 -14.39 -8.78
C LEU A 51 -10.20 -13.35 -9.86
N ILE A 52 -9.08 -12.65 -9.71
CA ILE A 52 -8.56 -11.72 -10.71
C ILE A 52 -7.20 -12.24 -11.17
N VAL A 53 -6.99 -12.32 -12.47
CA VAL A 53 -5.69 -12.62 -13.08
C VAL A 53 -5.26 -11.44 -13.93
N VAL A 54 -4.06 -10.92 -13.68
CA VAL A 54 -3.48 -9.78 -14.40
C VAL A 54 -2.20 -10.23 -15.08
N SER A 55 -2.18 -10.19 -16.41
CA SER A 55 -0.95 -10.38 -17.19
C SER A 55 -0.30 -9.03 -17.48
N LYS A 56 0.96 -8.89 -17.05
CA LYS A 56 1.79 -7.73 -17.36
C LYS A 56 2.26 -7.74 -18.82
N ALA A 57 2.53 -8.92 -19.39
CA ALA A 57 2.99 -9.02 -20.78
C ALA A 57 1.88 -8.63 -21.77
N SER A 58 0.65 -9.12 -21.58
CA SER A 58 -0.46 -8.77 -22.48
C SER A 58 -1.21 -7.50 -22.09
N GLN A 59 -0.90 -6.90 -20.92
CA GLN A 59 -1.64 -5.76 -20.35
C GLN A 59 -3.15 -6.02 -20.27
N ARG A 60 -3.53 -7.21 -19.79
CA ARG A 60 -4.94 -7.60 -19.61
C ARG A 60 -5.24 -8.09 -18.21
N MET A 61 -6.48 -7.85 -17.80
CA MET A 61 -7.11 -8.42 -16.62
C MET A 61 -8.22 -9.38 -17.05
N PHE A 62 -8.25 -10.56 -16.44
CA PHE A 62 -9.30 -11.57 -16.56
C PHE A 62 -9.91 -11.78 -15.19
N VAL A 63 -11.22 -11.79 -15.10
CA VAL A 63 -11.94 -11.89 -13.83
C VAL A 63 -12.90 -13.06 -13.89
N PHE A 64 -12.93 -13.83 -12.82
CA PHE A 64 -13.85 -14.94 -12.59
C PHE A 64 -14.72 -14.63 -11.39
N LYS A 65 -15.97 -15.08 -11.46
CA LYS A 65 -16.90 -15.07 -10.34
C LYS A 65 -17.51 -16.46 -10.24
N ASP A 66 -17.35 -17.10 -9.08
CA ASP A 66 -17.91 -18.42 -8.79
C ASP A 66 -17.53 -19.44 -9.89
N GLY A 67 -16.25 -19.41 -10.28
CA GLY A 67 -15.67 -20.29 -11.31
C GLY A 67 -15.97 -19.93 -12.75
N GLN A 68 -16.90 -19.00 -13.00
CA GLN A 68 -17.29 -18.60 -14.35
C GLN A 68 -16.54 -17.35 -14.82
N PRO A 69 -16.12 -17.27 -16.10
CA PRO A 69 -15.64 -16.03 -16.69
C PRO A 69 -16.65 -14.89 -16.49
N TRP A 70 -16.24 -13.80 -15.83
CA TRP A 70 -17.08 -12.62 -15.65
C TRP A 70 -16.84 -11.61 -16.78
N GLN A 71 -15.66 -10.98 -16.81
CA GLN A 71 -15.27 -10.00 -17.84
C GLN A 71 -13.75 -9.95 -18.03
N THR A 72 -13.31 -9.28 -19.10
CA THR A 72 -11.91 -8.86 -19.29
C THR A 72 -11.78 -7.35 -19.40
N SER A 73 -10.59 -6.82 -19.10
CA SER A 73 -10.28 -5.40 -19.29
C SER A 73 -8.84 -5.22 -19.75
N PRO A 74 -8.53 -4.22 -20.60
CA PRO A 74 -7.16 -3.75 -20.71
C PRO A 74 -6.72 -3.16 -19.35
N VAL A 75 -5.43 -3.22 -19.08
CA VAL A 75 -4.82 -2.56 -17.91
C VAL A 75 -3.65 -1.69 -18.34
N SER A 76 -3.24 -0.78 -17.46
CA SER A 76 -1.90 -0.20 -17.51
C SER A 76 -1.18 -0.42 -16.19
N THR A 77 -0.20 -1.32 -16.21
CA THR A 77 0.60 -1.70 -15.03
C THR A 77 1.81 -0.78 -14.85
N GLY A 78 2.68 -1.12 -13.88
CA GLY A 78 3.88 -0.38 -13.56
C GLY A 78 4.94 -0.37 -14.66
N ARG A 79 5.47 0.82 -14.96
CA ARG A 79 6.57 1.01 -15.93
C ARG A 79 7.87 0.39 -15.45
N ARG A 80 8.88 0.32 -16.33
CA ARG A 80 10.26 -0.05 -15.94
C ARG A 80 10.75 0.86 -14.80
N GLY A 81 11.39 0.27 -13.78
CA GLY A 81 11.80 0.97 -12.55
C GLY A 81 10.69 1.10 -11.48
N HIS A 82 9.43 0.86 -11.85
CA HIS A 82 8.28 0.80 -10.93
C HIS A 82 7.35 -0.35 -11.30
N SER A 83 7.93 -1.51 -11.64
CA SER A 83 7.14 -2.63 -12.15
C SER A 83 6.14 -3.11 -11.11
N THR A 84 4.91 -3.41 -11.54
CA THR A 84 3.94 -4.08 -10.67
C THR A 84 4.53 -5.44 -10.24
N PRO A 85 4.59 -5.73 -8.93
CA PRO A 85 5.11 -7.00 -8.46
C PRO A 85 4.23 -8.16 -8.96
N ALA A 86 4.88 -9.22 -9.43
CA ALA A 86 4.20 -10.49 -9.71
C ALA A 86 3.99 -11.26 -8.40
N GLY A 87 2.97 -12.11 -8.35
CA GLY A 87 2.61 -12.89 -7.16
C GLY A 87 1.11 -13.05 -6.98
N VAL A 88 0.73 -13.61 -5.84
CA VAL A 88 -0.66 -13.80 -5.41
C VAL A 88 -0.94 -12.86 -4.24
N PHE A 89 -2.00 -12.05 -4.35
CA PHE A 89 -2.31 -10.98 -3.40
C PHE A 89 -3.77 -11.04 -2.95
N PRO A 90 -4.04 -10.71 -1.68
CA PRO A 90 -5.39 -10.38 -1.24
C PRO A 90 -5.74 -8.95 -1.69
N ILE A 91 -7.01 -8.57 -1.57
CA ILE A 91 -7.37 -7.16 -1.44
C ILE A 91 -7.31 -6.78 0.04
N LEU A 92 -6.38 -5.91 0.41
CA LEU A 92 -6.17 -5.46 1.80
C LEU A 92 -7.16 -4.38 2.22
N GLN A 93 -7.38 -3.40 1.34
CA GLN A 93 -8.21 -2.23 1.64
C GLN A 93 -8.93 -1.77 0.37
N LYS A 94 -10.08 -1.14 0.57
CA LYS A 94 -10.91 -0.61 -0.51
C LYS A 94 -11.37 0.81 -0.18
N ALA A 95 -11.29 1.71 -1.15
CA ALA A 95 -11.87 3.04 -1.01
C ALA A 95 -12.38 3.57 -2.35
N VAL A 96 -13.63 4.03 -2.38
CA VAL A 96 -14.23 4.64 -3.58
C VAL A 96 -13.53 5.93 -3.97
N ARG A 97 -13.24 6.78 -2.97
CA ARG A 97 -12.50 8.03 -3.13
C ARG A 97 -11.18 7.90 -2.38
N HIS A 98 -10.12 7.56 -3.09
CA HIS A 98 -8.77 7.56 -2.55
C HIS A 98 -7.91 8.57 -3.31
N ARG A 99 -6.95 9.16 -2.61
CA ARG A 99 -5.90 9.99 -3.19
C ARG A 99 -4.57 9.41 -2.77
N SER A 100 -3.63 9.32 -3.70
CA SER A 100 -2.32 8.78 -3.38
C SER A 100 -1.55 9.73 -2.47
N ASN A 101 -1.16 9.24 -1.29
CA ASN A 101 -0.28 9.98 -0.38
C ASN A 101 1.16 10.09 -0.92
N LEU A 102 1.53 9.24 -1.89
CA LEU A 102 2.88 9.15 -2.47
C LEU A 102 2.99 9.87 -3.82
N TYR A 103 1.88 10.10 -4.51
CA TYR A 103 1.84 10.73 -5.84
C TYR A 103 0.89 11.91 -5.84
N SER A 104 1.29 13.04 -5.25
CA SER A 104 0.64 14.36 -5.37
C SER A 104 -0.88 14.36 -5.21
N ASN A 105 -1.41 13.57 -4.26
CA ASN A 105 -2.85 13.43 -4.04
C ASN A 105 -3.63 13.01 -5.31
N ALA A 106 -2.96 12.31 -6.23
CA ALA A 106 -3.54 11.86 -7.48
C ALA A 106 -4.78 11.00 -7.19
N PRO A 107 -5.91 11.29 -7.85
CA PRO A 107 -7.13 10.53 -7.62
C PRO A 107 -6.92 9.08 -8.04
N MET A 108 -7.30 8.17 -7.14
CA MET A 108 -7.36 6.73 -7.37
C MET A 108 -8.80 6.26 -7.13
N PRO A 109 -9.75 6.57 -8.04
CA PRO A 109 -11.13 6.18 -7.86
C PRO A 109 -11.27 4.66 -7.84
N TYR A 110 -12.11 4.14 -6.95
CA TYR A 110 -12.33 2.70 -6.78
C TYR A 110 -11.04 1.92 -6.47
N MET A 111 -10.21 2.48 -5.58
CA MET A 111 -8.95 1.90 -5.15
C MET A 111 -9.18 0.59 -4.40
N GLN A 112 -8.38 -0.43 -4.74
CA GLN A 112 -8.31 -1.73 -4.10
C GLN A 112 -6.83 -2.08 -3.86
N ARG A 113 -6.37 -1.95 -2.62
CA ARG A 113 -4.96 -2.09 -2.23
C ARG A 113 -4.55 -3.56 -2.24
N LEU A 114 -3.42 -3.86 -2.86
CA LEU A 114 -2.82 -5.21 -2.90
C LEU A 114 -1.62 -5.32 -1.96
N THR A 115 -0.88 -4.23 -1.74
CA THR A 115 0.28 -4.21 -0.84
C THR A 115 0.25 -2.98 0.08
N TRP A 116 0.82 -3.14 1.28
CA TRP A 116 1.05 -2.03 2.21
C TRP A 116 2.03 -0.99 1.65
N ARG A 117 2.90 -1.39 0.71
CA ARG A 117 3.83 -0.51 0.01
C ARG A 117 3.18 0.41 -1.03
N GLY A 118 1.86 0.34 -1.24
CA GLY A 118 1.14 1.28 -2.10
C GLY A 118 0.66 0.74 -3.45
N VAL A 119 0.86 -0.55 -3.76
CA VAL A 119 0.36 -1.12 -5.01
C VAL A 119 -1.14 -1.39 -4.89
N ALA A 120 -1.92 -0.90 -5.85
CA ALA A 120 -3.37 -1.04 -5.86
C ALA A 120 -3.93 -1.17 -7.28
N ILE A 121 -5.14 -1.73 -7.39
CA ILE A 121 -6.00 -1.65 -8.57
C ILE A 121 -6.86 -0.39 -8.43
N HIS A 122 -6.98 0.44 -9.47
CA HIS A 122 -7.86 1.61 -9.44
C HIS A 122 -8.18 2.12 -10.85
N ALA A 123 -9.17 3.01 -10.97
CA ALA A 123 -9.44 3.71 -12.23
C ALA A 123 -8.30 4.66 -12.62
N GLY A 124 -7.94 4.72 -13.89
CA GLY A 124 -6.92 5.66 -14.38
C GLY A 124 -6.79 5.70 -15.90
N HIS A 125 -5.87 6.53 -16.40
CA HIS A 125 -5.57 6.60 -17.84
C HIS A 125 -4.80 5.37 -18.32
N LEU A 126 -5.18 4.81 -19.48
CA LEU A 126 -4.58 3.62 -20.08
C LEU A 126 -3.95 4.00 -21.43
N PRO A 127 -2.63 4.18 -21.52
CA PRO A 127 -1.96 4.54 -22.77
C PRO A 127 -1.66 3.33 -23.68
N GLY A 128 -2.14 2.12 -23.33
CA GLY A 128 -1.86 0.89 -24.08
C GLY A 128 -0.56 0.16 -23.72
N TYR A 129 0.21 0.70 -22.76
CA TYR A 129 1.45 0.09 -22.26
C TYR A 129 1.62 0.32 -20.74
N PRO A 130 2.55 -0.38 -20.05
CA PRO A 130 2.83 -0.16 -18.64
C PRO A 130 3.34 1.26 -18.39
N ALA A 131 2.58 2.09 -17.67
CA ALA A 131 2.95 3.48 -17.41
C ALA A 131 2.60 4.00 -16.01
N SER A 132 2.15 3.14 -15.10
CA SER A 132 1.93 3.52 -13.70
C SER A 132 3.22 3.45 -12.88
N HIS A 133 3.16 3.87 -11.62
CA HIS A 133 4.23 3.67 -10.63
C HIS A 133 4.06 2.39 -9.80
N GLY A 134 3.46 1.35 -10.38
CA GLY A 134 3.28 0.03 -9.78
C GLY A 134 1.82 -0.39 -9.65
N CYS A 135 0.89 0.57 -9.61
CA CYS A 135 -0.55 0.29 -9.60
C CYS A 135 -1.05 -0.34 -10.91
N ILE A 136 -2.21 -0.97 -10.85
CA ILE A 136 -2.89 -1.57 -12.00
C ILE A 136 -4.07 -0.66 -12.35
N ARG A 137 -3.94 0.12 -13.42
CA ARG A 137 -4.97 1.08 -13.85
C ARG A 137 -6.00 0.42 -14.75
N LEU A 138 -7.26 0.74 -14.54
CA LEU A 138 -8.43 0.25 -15.28
C LEU A 138 -9.26 1.40 -15.88
N PRO A 139 -10.06 1.13 -16.93
CA PRO A 139 -11.12 2.04 -17.34
C PRO A 139 -12.10 2.29 -16.19
N LEU A 140 -12.61 3.51 -16.07
CA LEU A 140 -13.45 3.93 -14.93
C LEU A 140 -14.69 3.05 -14.73
N ALA A 141 -15.42 2.73 -15.80
CA ALA A 141 -16.62 1.91 -15.73
C ALA A 141 -16.31 0.49 -15.21
N PHE A 142 -15.24 -0.12 -15.73
CA PHE A 142 -14.79 -1.44 -15.29
C PHE A 142 -14.33 -1.42 -13.83
N ALA A 143 -13.54 -0.41 -13.44
CA ALA A 143 -13.08 -0.25 -12.05
C ALA A 143 -14.24 -0.13 -11.06
N ARG A 144 -15.30 0.61 -11.42
CA ARG A 144 -16.53 0.72 -10.61
C ARG A 144 -17.23 -0.63 -10.46
N ALA A 145 -17.44 -1.35 -11.57
CA ALA A 145 -18.11 -2.65 -11.56
C ALA A 145 -17.30 -3.69 -10.76
N LEU A 146 -15.99 -3.76 -11.02
CA LEU A 146 -15.07 -4.64 -10.30
C LEU A 146 -15.05 -4.33 -8.79
N TYR A 147 -15.08 -3.05 -8.41
CA TYR A 147 -15.13 -2.67 -7.00
C TYR A 147 -16.40 -3.17 -6.30
N GLY A 148 -17.55 -3.15 -6.97
CA GLY A 148 -18.79 -3.72 -6.42
C GLY A 148 -18.75 -5.25 -6.29
N LEU A 149 -18.04 -5.92 -7.20
CA LEU A 149 -17.92 -7.38 -7.23
C LEU A 149 -16.99 -7.94 -6.14
N THR A 150 -15.88 -7.25 -5.89
CA THR A 150 -14.75 -7.75 -5.07
C THR A 150 -14.91 -7.42 -3.59
N ARG A 151 -14.26 -8.20 -2.72
CA ARG A 151 -14.29 -8.01 -1.26
C ARG A 151 -12.87 -8.04 -0.69
N ALA A 152 -12.63 -7.23 0.35
CA ALA A 152 -11.35 -7.27 1.06
C ALA A 152 -11.18 -8.64 1.75
N SER A 153 -9.95 -9.14 1.76
CA SER A 153 -9.52 -10.43 2.33
C SER A 153 -10.13 -11.71 1.73
N THR A 154 -11.22 -11.63 0.96
CA THR A 154 -11.88 -12.81 0.34
C THR A 154 -11.76 -12.85 -1.19
N THR A 155 -11.13 -11.83 -1.80
CA THR A 155 -10.79 -11.83 -3.23
C THR A 155 -9.30 -12.11 -3.40
N THR A 156 -8.98 -12.99 -4.33
CA THR A 156 -7.59 -13.31 -4.70
C THR A 156 -7.22 -12.66 -6.03
N VAL A 157 -6.03 -12.07 -6.08
CA VAL A 157 -5.48 -11.40 -7.26
C VAL A 157 -4.14 -12.05 -7.61
N VAL A 158 -4.07 -12.67 -8.78
CA VAL A 158 -2.84 -13.22 -9.36
C VAL A 158 -2.28 -12.21 -10.35
N VAL A 159 -1.02 -11.80 -10.17
CA VAL A 159 -0.29 -10.95 -11.11
C VAL A 159 0.87 -11.75 -11.69
N THR A 160 0.92 -11.87 -13.02
CA THR A 160 1.93 -12.66 -13.73
C THR A 160 2.71 -11.84 -14.75
N ASN A 161 3.95 -12.24 -15.01
CA ASN A 161 4.75 -11.75 -16.13
C ASN A 161 4.43 -12.50 -17.43
N GLU A 162 3.77 -13.66 -17.35
CA GLU A 162 3.45 -14.49 -18.51
C GLU A 162 2.39 -13.86 -19.41
N PRO A 163 2.46 -14.08 -20.73
CA PRO A 163 1.42 -13.68 -21.64
C PRO A 163 0.14 -14.50 -21.42
N VAL A 164 -1.01 -13.84 -21.34
CA VAL A 164 -2.32 -14.47 -21.18
C VAL A 164 -3.31 -13.78 -22.11
N PHE A 165 -4.04 -14.57 -22.91
CA PHE A 165 -4.91 -14.03 -23.97
C PHE A 165 -6.37 -14.44 -23.84
N SER A 166 -6.69 -15.50 -23.09
CA SER A 166 -8.05 -15.95 -22.83
C SER A 166 -8.33 -16.20 -21.34
N HIS A 167 -9.60 -16.28 -20.97
CA HIS A 167 -10.00 -16.74 -19.63
C HIS A 167 -9.55 -18.20 -19.38
N MET A 168 -9.53 -19.07 -20.38
CA MET A 168 -9.07 -20.44 -20.20
C MET A 168 -7.59 -20.48 -19.79
N ASP A 169 -6.75 -19.71 -20.48
CA ASP A 169 -5.32 -19.58 -20.14
C ASP A 169 -5.15 -18.96 -18.75
N ALA A 170 -5.94 -17.92 -18.43
CA ALA A 170 -5.88 -17.23 -17.15
C ALA A 170 -6.24 -18.17 -15.99
N GLY A 171 -7.31 -18.97 -16.14
CA GLY A 171 -7.75 -19.92 -15.13
C GLY A 171 -6.73 -21.04 -14.92
N THR A 172 -6.21 -21.60 -16.01
CA THR A 172 -5.17 -22.64 -15.98
C THR A 172 -3.90 -22.13 -15.30
N LEU A 173 -3.42 -20.94 -15.68
CA LEU A 173 -2.25 -20.32 -15.07
C LEU A 173 -2.47 -20.08 -13.58
N ALA A 174 -3.63 -19.54 -13.19
CA ALA A 174 -3.90 -19.24 -11.79
C ALA A 174 -3.96 -20.50 -10.93
N LEU A 175 -4.60 -21.57 -11.40
CA LEU A 175 -4.68 -22.85 -10.69
C LEU A 175 -3.30 -23.51 -10.52
N ASN A 176 -2.39 -23.29 -11.47
CA ASN A 176 -1.02 -23.79 -11.41
C ASN A 176 -0.04 -22.83 -10.71
N THR A 177 -0.50 -21.64 -10.29
CA THR A 177 0.34 -20.68 -9.57
C THR A 177 0.38 -21.07 -8.10
N PRO A 178 1.57 -21.40 -7.54
CA PRO A 178 1.68 -21.68 -6.12
C PRO A 178 1.26 -20.43 -5.32
N VAL A 179 0.25 -20.57 -4.48
CA VAL A 179 0.00 -19.57 -3.44
C VAL A 179 1.14 -19.74 -2.42
N PRO A 180 1.91 -18.69 -2.07
CA PRO A 180 2.94 -18.81 -1.04
C PRO A 180 2.29 -19.36 0.23
N GLN A 181 2.57 -20.60 0.63
CA GLN A 181 2.03 -21.12 1.88
C GLN A 181 2.52 -20.23 3.03
N PRO A 182 1.76 -20.05 4.12
CA PRO A 182 2.28 -19.37 5.30
C PRO A 182 3.63 -20.01 5.64
N ALA A 183 4.67 -19.19 5.75
CA ALA A 183 5.86 -19.65 6.45
C ALA A 183 5.35 -20.14 7.82
N VAL A 184 5.57 -21.42 8.11
CA VAL A 184 5.36 -21.99 9.44
C VAL A 184 5.92 -20.96 10.42
N PRO A 185 5.17 -20.49 11.41
CA PRO A 185 5.69 -19.47 12.32
C PRO A 185 7.01 -20.01 12.85
N PHE A 186 8.09 -19.25 12.62
CA PHE A 186 9.38 -19.56 13.19
C PHE A 186 9.15 -19.70 14.69
N ARG A 187 9.16 -20.94 15.20
CA ARG A 187 9.30 -21.18 16.63
C ARG A 187 10.60 -20.51 17.00
N THR A 188 10.52 -19.42 17.74
CA THR A 188 11.68 -18.75 18.28
C THR A 188 12.48 -19.81 19.04
N PRO A 189 13.78 -20.02 18.75
CA PRO A 189 14.57 -20.93 19.57
C PRO A 189 14.52 -20.40 20.99
N VAL A 190 14.11 -21.23 21.95
CA VAL A 190 14.25 -20.93 23.37
C VAL A 190 15.74 -20.71 23.61
N ARG A 191 16.13 -19.48 23.89
CA ARG A 191 17.52 -19.12 24.20
C ARG A 191 17.90 -19.81 25.51
N PRO A 192 19.00 -20.58 25.60
CA PRO A 192 19.48 -21.09 26.88
C PRO A 192 19.76 -19.92 27.82
N GLN A 193 19.19 -19.98 29.01
CA GLN A 193 19.30 -18.93 30.01
C GLN A 193 20.73 -18.90 30.57
N LEU A 194 21.55 -17.97 30.09
CA LEU A 194 22.81 -17.61 30.75
C LEU A 194 22.51 -16.68 31.93
N ALA A 195 23.20 -16.95 33.04
CA ALA A 195 23.00 -16.38 34.36
C ALA A 195 22.87 -14.85 34.39
N GLN A 196 21.96 -14.38 35.23
CA GLN A 196 21.61 -12.97 35.41
C GLN A 196 22.79 -12.18 36.00
N ALA A 197 23.34 -11.24 35.24
CA ALA A 197 24.10 -10.14 35.81
C ALA A 197 23.12 -9.01 36.14
N GLN A 198 23.10 -8.58 37.41
CA GLN A 198 22.27 -7.48 37.90
C GLN A 198 22.64 -6.19 37.16
N VAL A 199 21.67 -5.56 36.50
CA VAL A 199 21.83 -4.24 35.86
C VAL A 199 21.45 -3.16 36.88
N PRO A 200 22.22 -2.05 37.02
CA PRO A 200 21.85 -0.96 37.92
C PRO A 200 20.62 -0.21 37.41
N ALA A 201 19.90 0.44 38.33
CA ALA A 201 18.67 1.17 38.04
C ALA A 201 18.85 2.24 36.94
N PRO A 202 17.84 2.47 36.09
CA PRO A 202 17.92 3.45 35.01
C PRO A 202 17.93 4.89 35.55
N VAL A 203 18.89 5.68 35.07
CA VAL A 203 18.87 7.15 35.19
C VAL A 203 17.78 7.67 34.22
N PRO A 204 16.91 8.61 34.62
CA PRO A 204 15.89 9.14 33.72
C PRO A 204 16.53 9.95 32.59
N ALA A 205 16.11 9.68 31.35
CA ALA A 205 16.54 10.44 30.18
C ALA A 205 15.95 11.87 30.20
N PRO A 206 16.69 12.89 29.74
CA PRO A 206 16.14 14.22 29.57
C PRO A 206 15.16 14.24 28.39
N VAL A 207 14.00 14.84 28.61
CA VAL A 207 13.02 15.13 27.55
C VAL A 207 13.56 16.30 26.72
N TYR A 208 13.97 16.03 25.48
CA TYR A 208 14.28 17.09 24.52
C TYR A 208 13.00 17.47 23.78
N ALA A 209 12.47 18.66 24.05
CA ALA A 209 11.52 19.29 23.16
C ALA A 209 12.23 19.64 21.84
N PRO A 210 11.63 19.40 20.66
CA PRO A 210 12.21 19.90 19.41
C PRO A 210 12.30 21.43 19.46
N PRO A 211 13.39 22.04 18.97
CA PRO A 211 13.50 23.49 18.96
C PRO A 211 12.40 24.10 18.07
N PRO A 212 11.86 25.28 18.42
CA PRO A 212 10.96 26.00 17.54
C PRO A 212 11.69 26.35 16.24
N ARG A 213 11.10 25.99 15.10
CA ARG A 213 11.60 26.36 13.77
C ARG A 213 11.66 27.89 13.67
N ALA A 214 12.78 28.40 13.16
CA ALA A 214 12.98 29.83 12.93
C ALA A 214 11.93 30.39 11.96
N VAL A 215 11.20 31.42 12.41
CA VAL A 215 10.22 32.17 11.61
C VAL A 215 10.98 33.24 10.82
N GLY A 216 11.66 32.82 9.75
CA GLY A 216 12.24 33.73 8.75
C GLY A 216 11.34 33.84 7.51
N PRO A 217 11.52 34.86 6.64
CA PRO A 217 10.82 34.89 5.36
C PRO A 217 11.19 33.65 4.55
N THR A 218 10.19 32.92 4.10
CA THR A 218 10.39 31.71 3.30
C THR A 218 11.12 32.07 2.00
N GLN A 219 12.31 31.48 1.80
CA GLN A 219 13.08 31.61 0.56
C GLN A 219 12.75 30.46 -0.37
N THR A 220 12.69 30.70 -1.68
CA THR A 220 12.38 29.66 -2.68
C THR A 220 13.55 29.45 -3.63
N ILE A 221 13.96 28.20 -3.83
CA ILE A 221 15.00 27.83 -4.80
C ILE A 221 14.40 26.96 -5.90
N GLN A 222 15.00 26.99 -7.09
CA GLN A 222 14.66 26.12 -8.21
C GLN A 222 15.80 25.15 -8.46
N LEU A 223 15.48 23.86 -8.45
CA LEU A 223 16.43 22.75 -8.52
C LEU A 223 16.45 22.09 -9.90
N ALA A 224 15.34 22.17 -10.65
CA ALA A 224 15.27 21.63 -12.01
C ALA A 224 14.14 22.27 -12.83
N ALA A 225 14.24 22.17 -14.15
CA ALA A 225 13.15 22.43 -15.09
C ALA A 225 12.86 21.16 -15.89
N ALA A 226 11.95 20.33 -15.38
CA ALA A 226 11.63 19.05 -15.98
C ALA A 226 10.64 19.18 -17.13
N VAL A 227 10.64 18.26 -18.09
CA VAL A 227 9.63 18.20 -19.15
C VAL A 227 8.32 17.54 -18.67
N SER A 228 8.32 16.97 -17.46
CA SER A 228 7.12 16.45 -16.81
C SER A 228 7.17 16.62 -15.28
N PRO A 229 6.03 16.62 -14.56
CA PRO A 229 6.02 16.62 -13.10
C PRO A 229 6.74 15.40 -12.52
N ALA A 230 6.62 14.24 -13.18
CA ALA A 230 7.23 12.99 -12.72
C ALA A 230 8.75 13.01 -12.78
N GLU A 231 9.33 13.71 -13.76
CA GLU A 231 10.77 13.93 -13.84
C GLU A 231 11.22 14.94 -12.77
N ALA A 232 10.46 16.00 -12.50
CA ALA A 232 10.72 16.88 -11.35
C ALA A 232 10.68 16.10 -10.02
N ASP A 233 9.75 15.14 -9.89
CA ASP A 233 9.69 14.27 -8.70
C ASP A 233 10.87 13.30 -8.59
N ALA A 234 11.36 12.77 -9.72
CA ALA A 234 12.53 11.91 -9.75
C ALA A 234 13.82 12.68 -9.42
N HIS A 235 13.98 13.90 -9.96
CA HIS A 235 15.07 14.80 -9.59
C HIS A 235 15.05 15.11 -8.09
N TRP A 236 13.87 15.39 -7.53
CA TRP A 236 13.73 15.60 -6.09
C TRP A 236 14.16 14.39 -5.25
N ALA A 237 13.75 13.18 -5.64
CA ALA A 237 14.13 11.97 -4.92
C ALA A 237 15.64 11.71 -4.99
N SER A 238 16.27 11.96 -6.15
CA SER A 238 17.72 11.88 -6.31
C SER A 238 18.44 12.89 -5.40
N LEU A 239 17.97 14.14 -5.38
CA LEU A 239 18.55 15.20 -4.54
C LEU A 239 18.42 14.89 -3.04
N ILE A 240 17.29 14.35 -2.58
CA ILE A 240 17.14 13.93 -1.17
C ILE A 240 18.10 12.78 -0.82
N SER A 241 18.31 11.83 -1.74
CA SER A 241 19.21 10.70 -1.47
C SER A 241 20.67 11.14 -1.27
N GLN A 242 21.08 12.20 -1.98
CA GLN A 242 22.41 12.78 -1.90
C GLN A 242 22.52 13.87 -0.82
N HIS A 243 21.42 14.58 -0.56
CA HIS A 243 21.31 15.70 0.37
C HIS A 243 20.08 15.56 1.26
N PRO A 244 20.12 14.71 2.30
CA PRO A 244 18.95 14.39 3.13
C PRO A 244 18.28 15.60 3.80
N ALA A 245 19.04 16.66 4.10
CA ALA A 245 18.54 17.91 4.66
C ALA A 245 17.51 18.63 3.76
N LEU A 246 17.51 18.35 2.45
CA LEU A 246 16.49 18.86 1.53
C LEU A 246 15.09 18.28 1.83
N GLY A 247 15.01 17.17 2.57
CA GLY A 247 13.75 16.56 3.01
C GLY A 247 12.93 17.44 3.97
N ASP A 248 13.56 18.42 4.62
CA ASP A 248 12.87 19.38 5.50
C ASP A 248 12.26 20.57 4.75
N PHE A 249 12.53 20.69 3.45
CA PHE A 249 12.09 21.81 2.63
C PHE A 249 10.70 21.55 2.04
N GLU A 250 9.91 22.61 1.86
CA GLU A 250 8.64 22.52 1.16
C GLU A 250 8.88 22.39 -0.34
N LYS A 251 8.69 21.17 -0.87
CA LYS A 251 8.77 20.89 -2.30
C LYS A 251 7.55 21.45 -3.05
N GLN A 252 7.80 22.09 -4.19
CA GLN A 252 6.77 22.53 -5.12
C GLN A 252 7.15 22.17 -6.56
N VAL A 253 6.17 21.78 -7.38
CA VAL A 253 6.36 21.55 -8.82
C VAL A 253 5.43 22.50 -9.57
N VAL A 254 5.98 23.55 -10.13
CA VAL A 254 5.20 24.65 -10.74
C VAL A 254 5.27 24.55 -12.26
N PRO A 255 4.14 24.40 -12.97
CA PRO A 255 4.15 24.41 -14.44
C PRO A 255 4.58 25.78 -14.95
N ALA A 256 5.40 25.80 -15.99
CA ALA A 256 5.83 27.00 -16.68
C ALA A 256 5.82 26.77 -18.20
N ILE A 257 5.45 27.79 -18.96
CA ILE A 257 5.58 27.76 -20.43
C ILE A 257 6.78 28.62 -20.80
N VAL A 258 7.71 28.06 -21.57
CA VAL A 258 8.88 28.77 -22.09
C VAL A 258 8.85 28.62 -23.61
N GLY A 259 8.52 29.71 -24.31
CA GLY A 259 8.19 29.68 -25.73
C GLY A 259 6.93 28.85 -26.00
N SER A 260 7.03 27.82 -26.84
CA SER A 260 5.93 26.89 -27.16
C SER A 260 5.94 25.60 -26.32
N ARG A 261 6.91 25.43 -25.41
CA ARG A 261 7.10 24.18 -24.64
C ARG A 261 6.71 24.37 -23.18
N ARG A 262 5.99 23.38 -22.63
CA ARG A 262 5.64 23.32 -21.21
C ARG A 262 6.73 22.58 -20.43
N PHE A 263 7.16 23.18 -19.34
CA PHE A 263 8.10 22.65 -18.37
C PHE A 263 7.47 22.66 -16.97
N TYR A 264 8.11 21.96 -16.04
CA TYR A 264 7.71 21.84 -14.65
C TYR A 264 8.92 22.18 -13.79
N ARG A 265 8.88 23.37 -13.17
CA ARG A 265 9.94 23.90 -12.33
C ARG A 265 9.86 23.22 -10.97
N LEU A 266 10.86 22.40 -10.64
CA LEU A 266 11.04 21.84 -9.31
C LEU A 266 11.60 22.93 -8.40
N ARG A 267 10.84 23.28 -7.36
CA ARG A 267 11.19 24.29 -6.37
C ARG A 267 11.19 23.71 -4.96
N ALA A 268 11.95 24.34 -4.08
CA ALA A 268 12.03 24.01 -2.66
C ALA A 268 12.00 25.30 -1.84
N SER A 269 11.26 25.30 -0.73
CA SER A 269 11.13 26.50 0.10
C SER A 269 11.46 26.23 1.56
N ALA A 270 12.29 27.08 2.14
CA ALA A 270 12.70 27.06 3.55
C ALA A 270 13.26 28.44 3.95
N PRO A 271 13.30 28.80 5.24
CA PRO A 271 13.88 30.08 5.68
C PRO A 271 15.33 30.32 5.25
N ASP A 272 16.11 29.26 4.99
CA ASP A 272 17.54 29.27 4.66
C ASP A 272 17.86 28.72 3.26
N ALA A 273 16.86 28.65 2.37
CA ALA A 273 17.00 27.94 1.11
C ALA A 273 18.12 28.47 0.20
N PHE A 274 18.41 29.77 0.18
CA PHE A 274 19.49 30.34 -0.63
C PHE A 274 20.89 29.92 -0.17
N ALA A 275 21.08 29.78 1.15
CA ALA A 275 22.33 29.28 1.72
C ALA A 275 22.52 27.80 1.35
N PHE A 276 21.44 27.02 1.44
CA PHE A 276 21.44 25.62 1.01
C PHE A 276 21.75 25.46 -0.49
N CYS A 277 21.16 26.31 -1.33
CA CYS A 277 21.41 26.35 -2.78
C CYS A 277 22.88 26.59 -3.13
N SER A 278 23.56 27.43 -2.36
CA SER A 278 25.00 27.65 -2.52
C SER A 278 25.83 26.42 -2.17
N SER A 279 25.38 25.61 -1.21
CA SER A 279 26.01 24.32 -0.87
C SER A 279 25.77 23.26 -1.94
N LEU A 280 24.55 23.18 -2.49
CA LEU A 280 24.23 22.29 -3.62
C LEU A 280 25.12 22.57 -4.84
N ARG A 281 25.29 23.85 -5.22
CA ARG A 281 26.19 24.22 -6.33
C ARG A 281 27.65 23.81 -6.09
N ARG A 282 28.16 23.92 -4.86
CA ARG A 282 29.51 23.44 -4.53
C ARG A 282 29.63 21.92 -4.59
N ALA A 283 28.54 21.20 -4.38
CA ALA A 283 28.45 19.75 -4.55
C ALA A 283 28.23 19.31 -6.02
N GLY A 284 28.14 20.26 -6.96
CA GLY A 284 27.94 19.99 -8.37
C GLY A 284 26.47 19.86 -8.81
N GLU A 285 25.52 20.18 -7.92
CA GLU A 285 24.08 20.13 -8.23
C GLU A 285 23.58 21.47 -8.78
N ASP A 286 22.64 21.40 -9.73
CA ASP A 286 21.98 22.58 -10.29
C ASP A 286 21.03 23.24 -9.28
N CYS A 287 21.23 24.53 -9.03
CA CYS A 287 20.34 25.30 -8.15
C CYS A 287 20.34 26.81 -8.40
N PHE A 288 19.14 27.39 -8.47
CA PHE A 288 18.90 28.82 -8.71
C PHE A 288 18.03 29.44 -7.61
N ASN A 289 18.39 30.63 -7.13
CA ASN A 289 17.53 31.39 -6.22
C ASN A 289 16.34 31.96 -7.00
N VAL A 290 15.13 31.80 -6.46
CA VAL A 290 13.91 32.40 -7.03
C VAL A 290 13.58 33.63 -6.17
N GLY A 291 13.73 34.80 -6.78
CA GLY A 291 13.30 36.10 -6.26
C GLY A 291 12.17 36.67 -7.09
#